data_AF-A0A183I4C1-F1
#
_entry.id   AF-A0A183I4C1-F1
#
_cell.length_a   1.000
_cell.length_b   1.000
_cell.length_c   1.000
_cell.angle_alpha   90.00
_cell.angle_beta   90.00
_cell.angle_gamma   90.00
#
_symmetry.space_group_name_H-M   'P 1'
#
loop_
_entity.id
_entity.type
_entity.pdbx_description
1 polymer ?
#
loop_
_entity_poly.entity_id
_entity_poly.type
_entity_poly.pdbx_seq_one_letter_code
_entity_poly.pdbx_strand_id
1 'polypeptide(L)'
;MLRKNHIEEMYQVNRLMTDALHNAEYFDVPICHPFCLLNEPVKLFWVNHVFPNRSTIIQVKTIMFWHLFNADNPHKLEILQNATVGLFEMSKEKNATKWINFDIFGDEIANREMLRGAYEVKTYDISVDDAFIMIQAWFRLSNIVSRKERLAQVFVETGPSISITSITNLIAFGIGYLTPTPQMSLFCLCTSFACLFDYIFTFTLFAPILYLTNKPDDGYVMAKKVPNNEFGEQCLTSYSKLICSWKGQFIAAAILVVLYSLSLAGVMKMKSTFEPAKAFPSDSISASSFRRLRSIFDEFFPLQVIINKPPNISDSAEHNEFYDMIRSLEAVPNSYGSNRTMVFLKQYEDFDRKMYSFLHILGMTNQESFTPSYDNLPTFLDHIHNPPFIKMRIDEKLVTLFNRHNIIQGYD
;
A
#
# COMPACT_ATOMS: atom_id res chain seq x y z
N MET A 1 -22.71 -39.70 23.56
CA MET A 1 -23.40 -39.83 22.26
C MET A 1 -22.88 -38.74 21.33
N LEU A 2 -22.04 -39.14 20.37
CA LEU A 2 -21.51 -38.27 19.31
C LEU A 2 -22.68 -37.81 18.41
N ARG A 3 -22.76 -36.51 18.14
CA ARG A 3 -23.79 -35.91 17.30
C ARG A 3 -23.53 -36.29 15.84
N LYS A 4 -24.58 -36.73 15.14
CA LYS A 4 -24.55 -37.55 13.92
C LYS A 4 -24.00 -36.88 12.63
N ASN A 5 -23.62 -35.60 12.67
CA ASN A 5 -23.24 -34.83 11.46
C ASN A 5 -21.86 -34.16 11.55
N HIS A 6 -20.99 -34.55 12.49
CA HIS A 6 -19.69 -33.90 12.67
C HIS A 6 -18.66 -34.20 11.56
N ILE A 7 -18.88 -35.30 10.82
CA ILE A 7 -18.02 -35.68 9.68
C ILE A 7 -18.46 -34.94 8.41
N GLU A 8 -19.75 -34.70 8.20
CA GLU A 8 -20.26 -33.97 7.02
C GLU A 8 -19.90 -32.46 7.05
N GLU A 9 -19.80 -31.84 8.23
CA GLU A 9 -19.31 -30.46 8.37
C GLU A 9 -17.80 -30.33 8.08
N MET A 10 -16.99 -31.35 8.42
CA MET A 10 -15.57 -31.41 8.03
C MET A 10 -15.39 -31.59 6.52
N TYR A 11 -16.28 -32.36 5.88
CA TYR A 11 -16.25 -32.54 4.42
C TYR A 11 -16.72 -31.29 3.66
N GLN A 12 -17.57 -30.42 4.22
CA GLN A 12 -17.94 -29.16 3.55
C GLN A 12 -16.81 -28.12 3.51
N VAL A 13 -16.03 -27.99 4.58
CA VAL A 13 -14.86 -27.08 4.61
C VAL A 13 -13.75 -27.62 3.71
N ASN A 14 -13.51 -28.93 3.76
CA ASN A 14 -12.58 -29.57 2.84
C ASN A 14 -13.09 -29.42 1.40
N ARG A 15 -14.38 -29.56 1.13
CA ARG A 15 -14.97 -29.41 -0.21
C ARG A 15 -14.98 -27.97 -0.72
N LEU A 16 -15.12 -26.95 0.12
CA LEU A 16 -15.00 -25.55 -0.32
C LEU A 16 -13.55 -25.15 -0.61
N MET A 17 -12.60 -25.57 0.23
CA MET A 17 -11.17 -25.38 -0.06
C MET A 17 -10.72 -26.27 -1.24
N THR A 18 -11.23 -27.49 -1.34
CA THR A 18 -10.93 -28.41 -2.44
C THR A 18 -11.57 -27.95 -3.73
N ASP A 19 -12.83 -27.51 -3.79
CA ASP A 19 -13.46 -27.01 -5.03
C ASP A 19 -12.80 -25.71 -5.52
N ALA A 20 -12.31 -24.85 -4.61
CA ALA A 20 -11.48 -23.70 -4.95
C ALA A 20 -10.07 -24.08 -5.46
N LEU A 21 -9.54 -25.24 -5.03
CA LEU A 21 -8.23 -25.78 -5.41
C LEU A 21 -8.28 -26.80 -6.59
N HIS A 22 -9.40 -27.49 -6.83
CA HIS A 22 -9.58 -28.54 -7.84
C HIS A 22 -9.98 -27.99 -9.20
N ASN A 23 -10.59 -26.80 -9.26
CA ASN A 23 -10.75 -26.07 -10.52
C ASN A 23 -9.41 -25.55 -11.06
N ALA A 24 -8.31 -25.70 -10.31
CA ALA A 24 -6.95 -25.52 -10.76
C ALA A 24 -6.28 -26.91 -10.90
N GLU A 25 -6.50 -27.57 -12.04
CA GLU A 25 -5.78 -28.80 -12.40
C GLU A 25 -4.27 -28.54 -12.45
N TYR A 26 -3.53 -28.85 -11.38
CA TYR A 26 -2.14 -29.35 -11.31
C TYR A 26 -1.46 -28.98 -9.98
N PHE A 27 -1.71 -29.70 -8.88
CA PHE A 27 -0.88 -29.54 -7.67
C PHE A 27 -0.74 -30.83 -6.85
N ASP A 28 0.13 -31.74 -7.32
CA ASP A 28 0.62 -32.90 -6.56
C ASP A 28 2.04 -32.68 -6.01
N VAL A 29 2.47 -31.42 -5.85
CA VAL A 29 3.81 -31.08 -5.32
C VAL A 29 3.72 -30.03 -4.21
N PRO A 30 4.34 -30.24 -3.03
CA PRO A 30 4.36 -29.25 -1.96
C PRO A 30 5.20 -28.03 -2.35
N ILE A 31 4.56 -26.86 -2.43
CA ILE A 31 5.22 -25.60 -2.79
C ILE A 31 5.63 -24.88 -1.50
N CYS A 32 6.92 -25.01 -1.19
CA CYS A 32 7.63 -24.25 -0.17
C CYS A 32 8.39 -23.07 -0.83
N HIS A 33 8.95 -22.14 -0.05
CA HIS A 33 9.88 -21.11 -0.55
C HIS A 33 10.90 -21.74 -1.53
N PRO A 34 11.33 -21.07 -2.62
CA PRO A 34 12.25 -21.65 -3.60
C PRO A 34 13.55 -22.19 -2.99
N PHE A 35 13.85 -21.77 -1.74
CA PHE A 35 15.01 -22.17 -0.94
C PHE A 35 14.68 -23.00 0.33
N CYS A 36 13.44 -23.46 0.52
CA CYS A 36 13.05 -24.15 1.77
C CYS A 36 13.67 -25.55 1.87
N LEU A 37 13.74 -26.28 0.76
CA LEU A 37 14.41 -27.59 0.67
C LEU A 37 15.95 -27.45 0.65
N LEU A 38 16.43 -26.25 0.40
CA LEU A 38 17.84 -25.94 0.24
C LEU A 38 18.55 -25.88 1.61
N ASN A 39 17.82 -25.53 2.68
CA ASN A 39 18.27 -25.63 4.07
C ASN A 39 18.07 -27.03 4.70
N GLU A 40 17.45 -28.00 4.00
CA GLU A 40 17.46 -29.36 4.52
C GLU A 40 18.86 -29.93 4.39
N PRO A 41 19.45 -30.47 5.48
CA PRO A 41 20.75 -31.10 5.39
C PRO A 41 20.67 -32.25 4.37
N VAL A 42 21.57 -32.25 3.38
CA VAL A 42 21.73 -33.35 2.42
C VAL A 42 21.96 -34.64 3.22
N LYS A 43 20.89 -35.42 3.42
CA LYS A 43 20.91 -36.68 4.18
C LYS A 43 21.49 -37.77 3.28
N LEU A 44 22.78 -37.71 2.99
CA LEU A 44 23.45 -38.77 2.24
C LEU A 44 23.68 -40.01 3.13
N PHE A 45 23.88 -39.83 4.45
CA PHE A 45 23.91 -40.93 5.42
C PHE A 45 23.43 -40.46 6.80
N TRP A 46 22.47 -41.22 7.36
CA TRP A 46 22.02 -41.27 8.76
C TRP A 46 22.34 -40.09 9.67
N VAL A 47 21.41 -39.13 9.80
CA VAL A 47 21.36 -38.25 10.99
C VAL A 47 19.90 -38.09 11.43
N ASN A 48 19.43 -39.01 12.29
CA ASN A 48 18.20 -38.89 13.07
C ASN A 48 18.54 -38.52 14.51
N HIS A 49 19.20 -37.37 14.73
CA HIS A 49 19.37 -36.83 16.08
C HIS A 49 19.33 -35.31 16.04
N VAL A 50 18.12 -34.73 15.97
CA VAL A 50 17.97 -33.30 16.21
C VAL A 50 16.82 -33.12 17.20
N PHE A 51 17.17 -32.56 18.37
CA PHE A 51 16.31 -32.21 19.52
C PHE A 51 15.97 -33.34 20.51
N PRO A 52 16.92 -33.78 21.36
CA PRO A 52 16.63 -34.66 22.51
C PRO A 52 15.84 -33.98 23.63
N ASN A 53 15.59 -32.66 23.55
CA ASN A 53 14.81 -31.92 24.55
C ASN A 53 13.64 -31.21 23.86
N ARG A 54 12.43 -31.76 23.98
CA ARG A 54 11.21 -31.09 23.48
C ARG A 54 11.00 -29.79 24.26
N SER A 55 10.85 -28.67 23.56
CA SER A 55 10.59 -27.38 24.20
C SER A 55 9.28 -27.42 25.01
N THR A 56 9.23 -26.74 26.17
CA THR A 56 8.06 -26.67 27.06
C THR A 56 7.02 -25.63 26.61
N ILE A 57 7.15 -25.08 25.40
CA ILE A 57 6.24 -24.06 24.87
C ILE A 57 4.95 -24.72 24.40
N ILE A 58 3.85 -24.49 25.13
CA ILE A 58 2.52 -25.06 24.84
C ILE A 58 1.63 -24.05 24.10
N GLN A 59 1.95 -22.75 24.18
CA GLN A 59 1.11 -21.68 23.65
C GLN A 59 1.94 -20.74 22.76
N VAL A 60 1.40 -20.44 21.57
CA VAL A 60 1.98 -19.49 20.62
C VAL A 60 0.97 -18.37 20.39
N LYS A 61 1.44 -17.12 20.42
CA LYS A 61 0.58 -15.94 20.31
C LYS A 61 0.12 -15.68 18.87
N THR A 62 0.94 -15.98 17.88
CA THR A 62 0.66 -15.73 16.46
C THR A 62 1.39 -16.73 15.59
N ILE A 63 0.71 -17.29 14.60
CA ILE A 63 1.30 -18.16 13.58
C ILE A 63 1.23 -17.41 12.26
N MET A 64 2.37 -17.25 11.60
CA MET A 64 2.45 -16.64 10.28
C MET A 64 2.70 -17.74 9.25
N PHE A 65 1.86 -17.78 8.22
CA PHE A 65 1.95 -18.73 7.14
C PHE A 65 2.20 -17.98 5.83
N TRP A 66 3.25 -18.37 5.12
CA TRP A 66 3.61 -17.82 3.82
C TRP A 66 3.37 -18.90 2.76
N HIS A 67 2.41 -18.66 1.87
CA HIS A 67 2.15 -19.53 0.73
C HIS A 67 2.46 -18.79 -0.56
N LEU A 68 3.14 -19.47 -1.47
CA LEU A 68 3.54 -18.91 -2.75
C LEU A 68 2.66 -19.52 -3.83
N PHE A 69 2.03 -18.64 -4.62
CA PHE A 69 1.22 -19.04 -5.76
C PHE A 69 2.01 -18.87 -7.06
N ASN A 70 1.89 -19.84 -7.97
CA ASN A 70 2.45 -19.73 -9.31
C ASN A 70 1.49 -18.94 -10.22
N ALA A 71 1.73 -17.63 -10.38
CA ALA A 71 0.90 -16.71 -11.17
C ALA A 71 1.60 -16.28 -12.49
N ASP A 72 2.17 -17.23 -13.23
CA ASP A 72 2.99 -16.97 -14.41
C ASP A 72 2.23 -16.68 -15.72
N ASN A 73 0.90 -16.76 -15.69
CA ASN A 73 -0.01 -16.50 -16.81
C ASN A 73 -1.18 -15.63 -16.32
N PRO A 74 -1.65 -14.65 -17.13
CA PRO A 74 -2.87 -13.88 -16.86
C PRO A 74 -4.05 -14.68 -16.26
N HIS A 75 -4.33 -15.88 -16.79
CA HIS A 75 -5.43 -16.72 -16.28
C HIS A 75 -5.18 -17.23 -14.85
N LYS A 76 -3.93 -17.60 -14.52
CA LYS A 76 -3.58 -18.04 -13.16
C LYS A 76 -3.57 -16.87 -12.18
N LEU A 77 -3.22 -15.68 -12.66
CA LEU A 77 -3.29 -14.45 -11.87
C LEU A 77 -4.75 -14.12 -11.50
N GLU A 78 -5.69 -14.30 -12.42
CA GLU A 78 -7.12 -14.11 -12.14
C GLU A 78 -7.65 -15.10 -11.09
N ILE A 79 -7.25 -16.38 -11.16
CA ILE A 79 -7.59 -17.38 -10.14
C ILE A 79 -7.05 -16.96 -8.77
N LEU A 80 -5.79 -16.51 -8.71
CA LEU A 80 -5.18 -16.02 -7.48
C LEU A 80 -5.96 -14.83 -6.90
N GLN A 81 -6.33 -13.86 -7.74
CA GLN A 81 -7.11 -12.69 -7.33
C GLN A 81 -8.46 -13.11 -6.72
N ASN A 82 -9.18 -14.01 -7.40
CA ASN A 82 -10.47 -14.51 -6.92
C ASN A 82 -10.36 -15.29 -5.60
N ALA A 83 -9.36 -16.17 -5.47
CA ALA A 83 -9.10 -16.92 -4.24
C ALA A 83 -8.75 -15.98 -3.07
N THR A 84 -7.93 -14.97 -3.33
CA THR A 84 -7.50 -13.98 -2.33
C THR A 84 -8.68 -13.14 -1.83
N VAL A 85 -9.57 -12.73 -2.75
CA VAL A 85 -10.81 -12.02 -2.39
C VAL A 85 -11.75 -12.92 -1.57
N GLY A 86 -11.92 -14.18 -1.94
CA GLY A 86 -12.74 -15.13 -1.18
C GLY A 86 -12.24 -15.35 0.25
N LEU A 87 -10.92 -15.57 0.42
CA LEU A 87 -10.29 -15.70 1.73
C LEU A 87 -10.43 -14.43 2.58
N PHE A 88 -10.40 -13.26 1.95
CA PHE A 88 -10.60 -11.99 2.63
C PHE A 88 -12.02 -11.83 3.19
N GLU A 89 -13.06 -12.22 2.45
CA GLU A 89 -14.43 -12.20 2.95
C GLU A 89 -14.61 -13.19 4.11
N MET A 90 -14.02 -14.39 4.03
CA MET A 90 -14.03 -15.35 5.15
C MET A 90 -13.32 -14.81 6.41
N SER A 91 -12.23 -14.06 6.22
CA SER A 91 -11.52 -13.39 7.32
C SER A 91 -12.40 -12.31 7.96
N LYS A 92 -13.25 -11.62 7.19
CA LYS A 92 -14.22 -10.62 7.70
C LYS A 92 -15.22 -11.18 8.68
N GLU A 93 -15.70 -12.38 8.43
CA GLU A 93 -16.69 -13.01 9.29
C GLU A 93 -16.11 -13.49 10.63
N LYS A 94 -14.77 -13.50 10.80
CA LYS A 94 -14.06 -14.01 11.99
C LYS A 94 -14.57 -15.37 12.46
N ASN A 95 -14.98 -16.19 11.51
CA ASN A 95 -15.60 -17.49 11.73
C ASN A 95 -15.24 -18.45 10.59
N ALA A 96 -13.98 -18.41 10.14
CA ALA A 96 -13.51 -19.28 9.07
C ALA A 96 -13.69 -20.76 9.46
N THR A 97 -13.43 -21.10 10.72
CA THR A 97 -13.92 -22.33 11.34
C THR A 97 -14.20 -22.08 12.83
N LYS A 98 -14.83 -23.04 13.51
CA LYS A 98 -15.01 -23.02 14.97
C LYS A 98 -13.69 -22.87 15.76
N TRP A 99 -12.55 -23.20 15.16
CA TRP A 99 -11.25 -23.30 15.83
C TRP A 99 -10.21 -22.31 15.30
N ILE A 100 -10.38 -21.82 14.08
CA ILE A 100 -9.39 -21.03 13.35
C ILE A 100 -10.04 -19.72 12.93
N ASN A 101 -9.50 -18.65 13.50
CA ASN A 101 -9.71 -17.29 13.03
C ASN A 101 -8.38 -16.81 12.45
N PHE A 102 -8.43 -16.26 11.25
CA PHE A 102 -7.23 -15.78 10.57
C PHE A 102 -7.47 -14.39 10.00
N ASP A 103 -6.38 -13.65 9.90
CA ASP A 103 -6.31 -12.37 9.24
C ASP A 103 -5.41 -12.52 8.02
N ILE A 104 -5.88 -12.04 6.87
CA ILE A 104 -5.11 -12.07 5.62
C ILE A 104 -4.63 -10.67 5.27
N PHE A 105 -3.45 -10.60 4.66
CA PHE A 105 -2.88 -9.38 4.09
C PHE A 105 -2.27 -9.73 2.73
N GLY A 106 -2.55 -8.92 1.73
CA GLY A 106 -2.05 -9.07 0.36
C GLY A 106 -2.26 -7.77 -0.41
N ASP A 107 -1.49 -7.60 -1.48
CA ASP A 107 -1.46 -6.35 -2.24
C ASP A 107 -2.82 -6.06 -2.91
N GLU A 108 -3.50 -7.11 -3.41
CA GLU A 108 -4.83 -7.00 -4.02
C GLU A 108 -5.88 -6.53 -3.01
N ILE A 109 -5.82 -7.07 -1.78
CA ILE A 109 -6.72 -6.71 -0.68
C ILE A 109 -6.45 -5.27 -0.25
N ALA A 110 -5.18 -4.89 -0.17
CA ALA A 110 -4.77 -3.54 0.17
C ALA A 110 -5.30 -2.52 -0.85
N ASN A 111 -5.15 -2.80 -2.14
CA ASN A 111 -5.66 -1.93 -3.20
C ASN A 111 -7.19 -1.78 -3.12
N ARG A 112 -7.92 -2.87 -2.90
CA ARG A 112 -9.39 -2.85 -2.80
C ARG A 112 -9.90 -2.04 -1.60
N GLU A 113 -9.30 -2.23 -0.43
CA GLU A 113 -9.69 -1.51 0.79
C GLU A 113 -9.25 -0.03 0.77
N MET A 114 -8.13 0.30 0.12
CA MET A 114 -7.69 1.68 -0.07
C MET A 114 -8.65 2.46 -0.99
N LEU A 115 -9.13 1.85 -2.07
CA LEU A 115 -10.12 2.47 -2.96
C LEU A 115 -11.42 2.80 -2.23
N ARG A 116 -11.89 1.92 -1.32
CA ARG A 116 -13.08 2.18 -0.49
C ARG A 116 -12.96 3.48 0.32
N GLY A 117 -11.77 3.78 0.86
CA GLY A 117 -11.53 5.02 1.61
C GLY A 117 -11.41 6.27 0.73
N ALA A 118 -11.00 6.11 -0.53
CA ALA A 118 -10.76 7.22 -1.46
C ALA A 118 -12.05 7.85 -2.04
N TYR A 119 -13.20 7.18 -1.96
CA TYR A 119 -14.47 7.72 -2.48
C TYR A 119 -15.08 8.82 -1.60
N GLU A 120 -14.53 9.11 -0.41
CA GLU A 120 -15.01 10.16 0.49
C GLU A 120 -14.26 11.50 0.36
N VAL A 121 -13.69 11.80 -0.80
CA VAL A 121 -13.04 13.10 -1.00
C VAL A 121 -14.09 14.20 -1.22
N LYS A 122 -14.21 15.08 -0.22
CA LYS A 122 -15.09 16.25 -0.20
C LYS A 122 -14.59 17.35 -1.14
N THR A 123 -14.95 17.28 -2.42
CA THR A 123 -14.80 18.42 -3.36
C THR A 123 -15.96 19.42 -3.25
N TYR A 124 -16.99 19.11 -2.44
CA TYR A 124 -18.21 19.91 -2.35
C TYR A 124 -18.05 21.25 -1.61
N ASP A 125 -17.01 21.42 -0.78
CA ASP A 125 -16.94 22.58 0.11
C ASP A 125 -16.57 23.89 -0.62
N ILE A 126 -15.84 23.83 -1.75
CA ILE A 126 -15.39 25.03 -2.48
C ILE A 126 -16.54 25.64 -3.28
N SER A 127 -17.29 24.84 -4.03
CA SER A 127 -18.36 25.32 -4.92
C SER A 127 -19.57 25.89 -4.17
N VAL A 128 -19.79 25.42 -2.94
CA VAL A 128 -20.88 25.90 -2.08
C VAL A 128 -20.62 27.34 -1.60
N ASP A 129 -19.35 27.73 -1.38
CA ASP A 129 -19.01 29.09 -0.93
C ASP A 129 -19.31 30.14 -2.00
N ASP A 130 -18.90 29.89 -3.25
CA ASP A 130 -19.14 30.80 -4.38
C ASP A 130 -20.64 31.00 -4.63
N ALA A 131 -21.43 29.91 -4.54
CA ALA A 131 -22.88 29.98 -4.65
C ALA A 131 -23.51 30.81 -3.52
N PHE A 132 -23.03 30.63 -2.28
CA PHE A 132 -23.54 31.35 -1.12
C PHE A 132 -23.26 32.85 -1.20
N ILE A 133 -22.05 33.25 -1.59
CA ILE A 133 -21.67 34.67 -1.78
C ILE A 133 -22.59 35.32 -2.82
N MET A 134 -22.85 34.65 -3.94
CA MET A 134 -23.70 35.20 -5.00
C MET A 134 -25.18 35.28 -4.60
N ILE A 135 -25.71 34.27 -3.89
CA ILE A 135 -27.07 34.30 -3.33
C ILE A 135 -27.21 35.47 -2.33
N GLN A 136 -26.24 35.63 -1.43
CA GLN A 136 -26.28 36.66 -0.41
C GLN A 136 -26.25 38.06 -1.02
N ALA A 137 -25.40 38.29 -2.03
CA ALA A 137 -25.37 39.55 -2.76
C ALA A 137 -26.68 39.79 -3.52
N TRP A 138 -27.24 38.74 -4.13
CA TRP A 138 -28.53 38.82 -4.80
C TRP A 138 -29.63 39.26 -3.84
N PHE A 139 -29.74 38.68 -2.65
CA PHE A 139 -30.75 39.08 -1.66
C PHE A 139 -30.50 40.47 -1.08
N ARG A 140 -29.24 40.86 -0.81
CA ARG A 140 -28.92 42.21 -0.35
C ARG A 140 -29.34 43.29 -1.34
N LEU A 141 -29.21 43.01 -2.64
CA LEU A 141 -29.58 43.91 -3.74
C LEU A 141 -31.06 43.79 -4.15
N SER A 142 -31.93 43.29 -3.27
CA SER A 142 -33.38 43.16 -3.53
C SER A 142 -34.09 44.47 -3.85
N ASN A 143 -33.49 45.61 -3.49
CA ASN A 143 -34.07 46.94 -3.71
C ASN A 143 -34.04 47.37 -5.19
N ILE A 144 -33.27 46.69 -6.05
CA ILE A 144 -33.22 46.97 -7.49
C ILE A 144 -34.37 46.25 -8.19
N VAL A 145 -35.32 47.03 -8.73
CA VAL A 145 -36.56 46.52 -9.35
C VAL A 145 -36.28 45.79 -10.67
N SER A 146 -35.35 46.29 -11.48
CA SER A 146 -34.96 45.67 -12.75
C SER A 146 -34.09 44.43 -12.48
N ARG A 147 -34.62 43.24 -12.80
CA ARG A 147 -33.90 41.95 -12.60
C ARG A 147 -32.59 41.87 -13.37
N LYS A 148 -32.56 42.44 -14.59
CA LYS A 148 -31.36 42.46 -15.44
C LYS A 148 -30.26 43.31 -14.79
N GLU A 149 -30.65 44.46 -14.27
CA GLU A 149 -29.74 45.40 -13.61
C GLU A 149 -29.28 44.91 -12.25
N ARG A 150 -30.16 44.24 -11.50
CA ARG A 150 -29.82 43.54 -10.26
C ARG A 150 -28.77 42.45 -10.51
N LEU A 151 -28.94 41.62 -11.55
CA LEU A 151 -27.95 40.58 -11.88
C LEU A 151 -26.60 41.19 -12.28
N ALA A 152 -26.61 42.25 -13.09
CA ALA A 152 -25.40 42.95 -13.48
C ALA A 152 -24.67 43.53 -12.25
N GLN A 153 -25.40 44.14 -11.32
CA GLN A 153 -24.82 44.68 -10.09
C GLN A 153 -24.26 43.58 -9.18
N VAL A 154 -24.93 42.43 -9.09
CA VAL A 154 -24.41 41.26 -8.35
C VAL A 154 -23.08 40.80 -8.95
N PHE A 155 -22.98 40.69 -10.28
CA PHE A 155 -21.72 40.32 -10.94
C PHE A 155 -20.59 41.33 -10.70
N VAL A 156 -20.91 42.63 -10.66
CA VAL A 156 -19.92 43.67 -10.35
C VAL A 156 -19.40 43.55 -8.91
N GLU A 157 -20.27 43.18 -7.96
CA GLU A 157 -19.90 43.09 -6.55
C GLU A 157 -19.23 41.75 -6.18
N THR A 158 -19.72 40.61 -6.67
CA THR A 158 -19.22 39.28 -6.30
C THR A 158 -18.23 38.70 -7.30
N GLY A 159 -18.29 39.13 -8.56
CA GLY A 159 -17.46 38.61 -9.65
C GLY A 159 -15.97 38.64 -9.32
N PRO A 160 -15.38 39.79 -8.94
CA PRO A 160 -13.95 39.86 -8.63
C PRO A 160 -13.52 38.93 -7.50
N SER A 161 -14.34 38.78 -6.45
CA SER A 161 -14.03 37.91 -5.31
C SER A 161 -13.96 36.45 -5.74
N ILE A 162 -14.99 35.98 -6.45
CA ILE A 162 -15.08 34.60 -6.97
C ILE A 162 -13.97 34.33 -7.98
N SER A 163 -13.68 35.28 -8.89
CA SER A 163 -12.58 35.10 -9.85
C SER A 163 -11.22 34.95 -9.18
N ILE A 164 -10.93 35.74 -8.14
CA ILE A 164 -9.65 35.67 -7.43
C ILE A 164 -9.50 34.32 -6.73
N THR A 165 -10.54 33.83 -6.04
CA THR A 165 -10.50 32.54 -5.34
C THR A 165 -10.35 31.38 -6.33
N SER A 166 -11.16 31.33 -7.38
CA SER A 166 -11.11 30.23 -8.36
C SER A 166 -9.79 30.20 -9.13
N ILE A 167 -9.25 31.35 -9.57
CA ILE A 167 -7.95 31.41 -10.28
C ILE A 167 -6.81 31.00 -9.35
N THR A 168 -6.82 31.46 -8.10
CA THR A 168 -5.78 31.09 -7.13
C THR A 168 -5.80 29.58 -6.85
N ASN A 169 -6.98 28.98 -6.68
CA ASN A 169 -7.15 27.54 -6.51
C ASN A 169 -6.69 26.76 -7.76
N LEU A 170 -7.08 27.21 -8.96
CA LEU A 170 -6.64 26.63 -10.23
C LEU A 170 -5.11 26.56 -10.30
N ILE A 171 -4.42 27.66 -10.02
CA ILE A 171 -2.96 27.76 -10.07
C ILE A 171 -2.33 26.93 -8.95
N ALA A 172 -2.83 26.99 -7.72
CA ALA A 172 -2.29 26.24 -6.59
C ALA A 172 -2.34 24.72 -6.84
N PHE A 173 -3.49 24.20 -7.29
CA PHE A 173 -3.61 22.80 -7.68
C PHE A 173 -2.84 22.48 -8.97
N GLY A 174 -2.75 23.43 -9.92
CA GLY A 174 -1.94 23.29 -11.13
C GLY A 174 -0.45 23.13 -10.82
N ILE A 175 0.09 23.85 -9.84
CA ILE A 175 1.46 23.65 -9.35
C ILE A 175 1.59 22.30 -8.64
N GLY A 176 0.55 21.87 -7.91
CA GLY A 176 0.48 20.56 -7.26
C GLY A 176 0.63 19.37 -8.22
N TYR A 177 0.29 19.53 -9.50
CA TYR A 177 0.52 18.51 -10.53
C TYR A 177 2.01 18.14 -10.70
N LEU A 178 2.94 19.06 -10.40
CA LEU A 178 4.38 18.82 -10.50
C LEU A 178 4.95 17.91 -9.39
N THR A 179 4.09 17.42 -8.47
CA THR A 179 4.50 16.52 -7.40
C THR A 179 4.97 15.17 -7.96
N PRO A 180 6.11 14.61 -7.50
CA PRO A 180 6.68 13.37 -8.05
C PRO A 180 5.82 12.12 -7.83
N THR A 181 4.90 12.14 -6.86
CA THR A 181 3.99 11.02 -6.58
C THR A 181 2.79 11.04 -7.55
N PRO A 182 2.65 10.05 -8.47
CA PRO A 182 1.66 10.08 -9.55
C PRO A 182 0.21 10.22 -9.07
N GLN A 183 -0.15 9.58 -7.94
CA GLN A 183 -1.50 9.62 -7.39
C GLN A 183 -1.89 11.04 -6.94
N MET A 184 -0.98 11.74 -6.26
CA MET A 184 -1.23 13.14 -5.83
C MET A 184 -1.24 14.10 -7.02
N SER A 185 -0.37 13.87 -8.00
CA SER A 185 -0.32 14.66 -9.23
C SER A 185 -1.65 14.58 -10.01
N LEU A 186 -2.19 13.36 -10.22
CA LEU A 186 -3.49 13.16 -10.85
C LEU A 186 -4.63 13.80 -10.05
N PHE A 187 -4.63 13.63 -8.73
CA PHE A 187 -5.61 14.28 -7.86
C PHE A 187 -5.60 15.81 -8.03
N CYS A 188 -4.43 16.44 -7.96
CA CYS A 188 -4.28 17.87 -8.15
C CYS A 188 -4.72 18.33 -9.55
N LEU A 189 -4.44 17.56 -10.60
CA LEU A 189 -4.90 17.88 -11.96
C LEU A 189 -6.43 17.85 -12.07
N CYS A 190 -7.06 16.76 -11.58
CA CYS A 190 -8.51 16.64 -11.56
C CYS A 190 -9.17 17.77 -10.76
N THR A 191 -8.62 18.12 -9.59
CA THR A 191 -9.14 19.21 -8.76
C THR A 191 -8.95 20.58 -9.43
N SER A 192 -7.85 20.81 -10.14
CA SER A 192 -7.65 22.05 -10.90
C SER A 192 -8.72 22.21 -11.99
N PHE A 193 -8.99 21.17 -12.79
CA PHE A 193 -10.08 21.20 -13.77
C PHE A 193 -11.46 21.32 -13.11
N ALA A 194 -11.69 20.66 -11.98
CA ALA A 194 -12.94 20.79 -11.24
C ALA A 194 -13.18 22.25 -10.80
N CYS A 195 -12.17 22.92 -10.25
CA CYS A 195 -12.25 24.35 -9.89
C CYS A 195 -12.50 25.24 -11.12
N LEU A 196 -11.91 24.92 -12.27
CA LEU A 196 -12.15 25.64 -13.52
C LEU A 196 -13.60 25.53 -13.98
N PHE A 197 -14.14 24.30 -14.00
CA PHE A 197 -15.52 24.07 -14.40
C PHE A 197 -16.51 24.66 -13.40
N ASP A 198 -16.20 24.59 -12.11
CA ASP A 198 -17.00 25.22 -11.05
C ASP A 198 -17.12 26.74 -11.26
N TYR A 199 -16.01 27.41 -11.54
CA TYR A 199 -16.01 28.84 -11.90
C TYR A 199 -16.88 29.13 -13.12
N ILE A 200 -16.73 28.34 -14.20
CA ILE A 200 -17.53 28.51 -15.42
C ILE A 200 -19.01 28.29 -15.13
N PHE A 201 -19.37 27.23 -14.41
CA PHE A 201 -20.76 26.88 -14.09
C PHE A 201 -21.41 27.86 -13.13
N THR A 202 -20.65 28.46 -12.22
CA THR A 202 -21.16 29.51 -11.32
C THR A 202 -21.76 30.67 -12.11
N PHE A 203 -21.07 31.16 -13.14
CA PHE A 203 -21.58 32.28 -13.96
C PHE A 203 -22.50 31.85 -15.10
N THR A 204 -22.30 30.67 -15.70
CA THR A 204 -23.05 30.24 -16.91
C THR A 204 -24.29 29.40 -16.62
N LEU A 205 -24.35 28.69 -15.49
CA LEU A 205 -25.51 27.87 -15.09
C LEU A 205 -26.19 28.45 -13.87
N PHE A 206 -25.45 28.67 -12.79
CA PHE A 206 -26.03 29.02 -11.50
C PHE A 206 -26.61 30.45 -11.49
N ALA A 207 -25.91 31.44 -12.05
CA ALA A 207 -26.44 32.80 -12.14
C ALA A 207 -27.73 32.94 -12.98
N PRO A 208 -27.87 32.31 -14.16
CA PRO A 208 -29.15 32.26 -14.87
C PRO A 208 -30.27 31.56 -14.09
N ILE A 209 -29.97 30.48 -13.36
CA ILE A 209 -30.93 29.81 -12.48
C ILE A 209 -31.42 30.78 -11.40
N LEU A 210 -30.51 31.52 -10.78
CA LEU A 210 -30.85 32.55 -9.78
C LEU A 210 -31.74 33.66 -10.36
N TYR A 211 -31.49 34.05 -11.62
CA TYR A 211 -32.33 35.01 -12.34
C TYR A 211 -33.74 34.47 -12.66
N LEU A 212 -33.86 33.21 -13.07
CA LEU A 212 -35.13 32.58 -13.48
C LEU A 212 -36.02 32.18 -12.30
N THR A 213 -35.42 31.73 -11.20
CA THR A 213 -36.14 31.24 -10.01
C THR A 213 -36.82 32.34 -9.22
N ASN A 214 -36.44 33.60 -9.43
CA ASN A 214 -37.05 34.74 -8.78
C ASN A 214 -38.22 35.30 -9.62
N LYS A 215 -39.40 34.67 -9.50
CA LYS A 215 -40.65 35.17 -10.10
C LYS A 215 -41.33 36.21 -9.20
N PRO A 216 -41.94 37.27 -9.77
CA PRO A 216 -42.55 38.35 -8.99
C PRO A 216 -43.81 37.96 -8.21
N ASP A 217 -44.54 36.90 -8.64
CA ASP A 217 -45.82 36.48 -8.04
C ASP A 217 -45.68 35.32 -7.06
N ASP A 218 -44.54 34.62 -7.04
CA ASP A 218 -44.28 33.62 -6.02
C ASP A 218 -43.77 34.38 -4.80
N GLY A 219 -44.62 34.48 -3.78
CA GLY A 219 -44.21 34.86 -2.44
C GLY A 219 -43.12 33.92 -1.97
N TYR A 220 -41.87 34.20 -2.34
CA TYR A 220 -40.70 33.63 -1.74
C TYR A 220 -40.84 33.98 -0.27
N VAL A 221 -41.24 32.99 0.53
CA VAL A 221 -41.17 33.06 1.97
C VAL A 221 -39.69 33.15 2.24
N MET A 222 -39.15 34.37 2.29
CA MET A 222 -37.92 34.66 3.00
C MET A 222 -38.02 33.82 4.27
N ALA A 223 -37.10 32.88 4.48
CA ALA A 223 -37.01 32.14 5.72
C ALA A 223 -37.19 33.19 6.81
N LYS A 224 -38.34 33.10 7.51
CA LYS A 224 -38.93 34.19 8.31
C LYS A 224 -37.78 34.86 9.03
N LYS A 225 -37.44 36.12 8.68
CA LYS A 225 -36.22 36.81 9.15
C LYS A 225 -36.09 36.43 10.61
N VAL A 226 -35.12 35.57 10.95
CA VAL A 226 -34.95 35.08 12.32
C VAL A 226 -34.96 36.36 13.14
N PRO A 227 -35.90 36.53 14.11
CA PRO A 227 -36.06 37.81 14.79
C PRO A 227 -34.68 38.27 15.18
N ASN A 228 -34.30 39.47 14.71
CA ASN A 228 -32.96 40.03 14.90
C ASN A 228 -32.61 39.77 16.36
N ASN A 229 -31.72 38.81 16.61
CA ASN A 229 -31.34 38.50 17.97
C ASN A 229 -30.55 39.73 18.37
N GLU A 230 -31.17 40.67 19.09
CA GLU A 230 -30.53 41.93 19.50
C GLU A 230 -29.18 41.65 20.18
N PHE A 231 -29.12 40.51 20.87
CA PHE A 231 -27.91 39.94 21.45
C PHE A 231 -26.81 39.61 20.43
N GLY A 232 -27.17 39.06 19.26
CA GLY A 232 -26.23 38.74 18.18
C GLY A 232 -25.70 39.99 17.48
N GLU A 233 -26.55 40.96 17.17
CA GLU A 233 -26.11 42.26 16.61
C GLU A 233 -25.30 43.08 17.62
N GLN A 234 -25.69 43.10 18.90
CA GLN A 234 -24.89 43.73 19.96
C GLN A 234 -23.53 43.03 20.14
N CYS A 235 -23.49 41.70 20.09
CA CYS A 235 -22.25 40.95 20.18
C CYS A 235 -21.34 41.23 18.97
N LEU A 236 -21.87 41.27 17.74
CA LEU A 236 -21.13 41.65 16.53
C LEU A 236 -20.59 43.08 16.61
N THR A 237 -21.40 44.01 17.11
CA THR A 237 -21.02 45.42 17.25
C THR A 237 -19.98 45.63 18.36
N SER A 238 -20.09 44.88 19.45
CA SER A 238 -19.10 44.88 20.54
C SER A 238 -17.79 44.24 20.10
N TYR A 239 -17.87 43.13 19.36
CA TYR A 239 -16.73 42.43 18.77
C TYR A 239 -15.99 43.29 17.74
N SER A 240 -16.72 43.97 16.84
CA SER A 240 -16.10 44.86 15.85
C SER A 240 -15.40 46.05 16.53
N LYS A 241 -16.03 46.66 17.54
CA LYS A 241 -15.40 47.72 18.35
C LYS A 241 -14.17 47.22 19.10
N LEU A 242 -14.20 46.00 19.63
CA LEU A 242 -13.07 45.39 20.31
C LEU A 242 -11.90 45.18 19.34
N ILE A 243 -12.11 44.54 18.19
CA ILE A 243 -11.07 44.29 17.19
C ILE A 243 -10.48 45.59 16.63
N CYS A 244 -11.32 46.58 16.35
CA CYS A 244 -10.86 47.86 15.82
C CYS A 244 -10.18 48.76 16.87
N SER A 245 -10.27 48.44 18.16
CA SER A 245 -9.58 49.19 19.21
C SER A 245 -8.08 48.88 19.23
N TRP A 246 -7.24 49.85 19.57
CA TRP A 246 -5.79 49.64 19.63
C TRP A 246 -5.38 48.53 20.61
N LYS A 247 -6.13 48.39 21.74
CA LYS A 247 -5.94 47.32 22.71
C LYS A 247 -6.28 45.96 22.11
N GLY A 248 -7.39 45.85 21.37
CA GLY A 248 -7.80 44.62 20.71
C GLY A 248 -6.86 44.21 19.57
N GLN A 249 -6.37 45.17 18.78
CA GLN A 249 -5.35 44.91 17.76
C GLN A 249 -4.06 44.37 18.38
N PHE A 250 -3.61 44.96 19.50
CA PHE A 250 -2.43 44.47 20.21
C PHE A 250 -2.64 43.06 20.77
N ILE A 251 -3.80 42.79 21.37
CA ILE A 251 -4.17 41.45 21.87
C ILE A 251 -4.21 40.44 20.71
N ALA A 252 -4.83 40.79 19.58
CA ALA A 252 -4.91 39.92 18.40
C ALA A 252 -3.52 39.63 17.83
N ALA A 253 -2.66 40.63 17.72
CA ALA A 253 -1.27 40.45 17.28
C ALA A 253 -0.49 39.55 18.24
N ALA A 254 -0.65 39.74 19.56
CA ALA A 254 -0.02 38.87 20.56
C ALA A 254 -0.51 37.42 20.44
N ILE A 255 -1.81 37.19 20.28
CA ILE A 255 -2.39 35.85 20.06
C ILE A 255 -1.81 35.23 18.78
N LEU A 256 -1.73 35.99 17.69
CA LEU A 256 -1.19 35.54 16.41
C LEU A 256 0.28 35.12 16.53
N VAL A 257 1.10 35.90 17.25
CA VAL A 257 2.50 35.56 17.54
C VAL A 257 2.60 34.27 18.36
N VAL A 258 1.75 34.10 19.39
CA VAL A 258 1.70 32.87 20.18
C VAL A 258 1.32 31.68 19.30
N LEU A 259 0.27 31.79 18.48
CA LEU A 259 -0.17 30.74 17.58
C LEU A 259 0.90 30.35 16.56
N TYR A 260 1.59 31.32 15.95
CA TYR A 260 2.70 31.03 15.04
C TYR A 260 3.90 30.39 15.75
N SER A 261 4.23 30.82 16.97
CA SER A 261 5.33 30.22 17.73
C SER A 261 5.04 28.76 18.10
N LEU A 262 3.80 28.44 18.51
CA LEU A 262 3.36 27.08 18.79
C LEU A 262 3.31 26.22 17.52
N SER A 263 2.83 26.80 16.41
CA SER A 263 2.78 26.10 15.11
C SER A 263 4.18 25.76 14.62
N LEU A 264 5.13 26.70 14.71
CA LEU A 264 6.53 26.45 14.38
C LEU A 264 7.14 25.37 15.26
N ALA A 265 6.90 25.41 16.57
CA ALA A 265 7.35 24.35 17.48
C ALA A 265 6.73 22.98 17.13
N GLY A 266 5.48 22.96 16.68
CA GLY A 266 4.79 21.77 16.19
C GLY A 266 5.42 21.21 14.90
N VAL A 267 5.67 22.07 13.92
CA VAL A 267 6.33 21.70 12.65
C VAL A 267 7.72 21.15 12.90
N MET A 268 8.51 21.75 13.79
CA MET A 268 9.85 21.26 14.15
C MET A 268 9.83 19.88 14.84
N LYS A 269 8.71 19.51 15.48
CA LYS A 269 8.52 18.20 16.11
C LYS A 269 7.83 17.18 15.21
N MET A 270 7.42 17.57 14.00
CA MET A 270 6.68 16.70 13.09
C MET A 270 7.60 15.60 12.56
N LYS A 271 7.25 14.33 12.85
CA LYS A 271 7.97 13.18 12.33
C LYS A 271 7.45 12.84 10.93
N SER A 272 8.36 12.67 9.98
CA SER A 272 8.03 12.12 8.66
C SER A 272 7.96 10.61 8.76
N THR A 273 6.76 10.06 9.01
CA THR A 273 6.53 8.61 9.03
C THR A 273 5.25 8.29 8.29
N PHE A 274 5.38 7.49 7.22
CA PHE A 274 4.23 6.86 6.59
C PHE A 274 3.95 5.53 7.30
N GLU A 275 2.82 5.43 7.98
CA GLU A 275 2.33 4.18 8.55
C GLU A 275 1.32 3.57 7.58
N PRO A 276 1.64 2.46 6.88
CA PRO A 276 0.73 1.87 5.90
C PRO A 276 -0.64 1.49 6.48
N ALA A 277 -0.72 1.17 7.78
CA ALA A 277 -2.00 0.92 8.45
C ALA A 277 -2.98 2.11 8.41
N LYS A 278 -2.49 3.35 8.27
CA LYS A 278 -3.32 4.56 8.17
C LYS A 278 -3.85 4.80 6.75
N ALA A 279 -3.33 4.11 5.75
CA ALA A 279 -3.85 4.18 4.38
C ALA A 279 -5.18 3.42 4.22
N PHE A 280 -5.52 2.56 5.18
CA PHE A 280 -6.78 1.83 5.20
C PHE A 280 -7.77 2.49 6.16
N PRO A 281 -9.10 2.33 5.93
CA PRO A 281 -10.12 2.70 6.89
C PRO A 281 -9.82 2.13 8.28
N SER A 282 -10.11 2.88 9.35
CA SER A 282 -9.77 2.50 10.72
C SER A 282 -10.46 1.21 11.19
N ASP A 283 -11.58 0.87 10.57
CA ASP A 283 -12.38 -0.35 10.76
C ASP A 283 -11.95 -1.51 9.85
N SER A 284 -11.03 -1.29 8.92
CA SER A 284 -10.59 -2.32 7.97
C SER A 284 -9.79 -3.43 8.66
N ILE A 285 -9.97 -4.66 8.18
CA ILE A 285 -9.21 -5.82 8.67
C ILE A 285 -7.76 -5.68 8.27
N SER A 286 -7.47 -5.19 7.07
CA SER A 286 -6.12 -4.91 6.58
C SER A 286 -5.32 -4.01 7.53
N ALA A 287 -5.93 -2.97 8.12
CA ALA A 287 -5.25 -2.14 9.13
C ALA A 287 -4.87 -2.95 10.38
N SER A 288 -5.76 -3.82 10.85
CA SER A 288 -5.51 -4.66 12.03
C SER A 288 -4.50 -5.79 11.77
N SER A 289 -4.53 -6.40 10.58
CA SER A 289 -3.54 -7.37 10.10
C SER A 289 -2.17 -6.71 10.04
N PHE A 290 -2.08 -5.52 9.43
CA PHE A 290 -0.84 -4.78 9.28
C PHE A 290 -0.26 -4.37 10.64
N ARG A 291 -1.07 -3.92 11.61
CA ARG A 291 -0.58 -3.61 12.97
C ARG A 291 0.03 -4.83 13.67
N ARG A 292 -0.57 -6.02 13.52
CA ARG A 292 -0.03 -7.27 14.07
C ARG A 292 1.26 -7.69 13.36
N LEU A 293 1.26 -7.63 12.04
CA LEU A 293 2.43 -7.94 11.22
C LEU A 293 3.59 -6.97 11.49
N ARG A 294 3.29 -5.69 11.71
CA ARG A 294 4.27 -4.66 12.07
C ARG A 294 5.00 -4.99 13.38
N SER A 295 4.28 -5.48 14.39
CA SER A 295 4.92 -5.88 15.65
C SER A 295 5.96 -7.00 15.48
N ILE A 296 5.77 -7.88 14.50
CA ILE A 296 6.74 -8.93 14.15
C ILE A 296 7.88 -8.34 13.32
N PHE A 297 7.56 -7.48 12.36
CA PHE A 297 8.52 -6.85 11.46
C PHE A 297 9.44 -5.82 12.13
N ASP A 298 9.00 -5.21 13.23
CA ASP A 298 9.86 -4.35 14.04
C ASP A 298 10.95 -5.17 14.78
N GLU A 299 10.77 -6.50 14.96
CA GLU A 299 11.77 -7.42 15.53
C GLU A 299 12.53 -8.22 14.45
N PHE A 300 11.84 -8.60 13.37
CA PHE A 300 12.35 -9.44 12.29
C PHE A 300 11.94 -8.88 10.93
N PHE A 301 12.77 -8.00 10.37
CA PHE A 301 12.54 -7.46 9.02
C PHE A 301 13.37 -8.24 7.99
N PRO A 302 12.76 -8.98 7.05
CA PRO A 302 13.52 -9.68 6.02
C PRO A 302 14.08 -8.67 5.00
N LEU A 303 15.40 -8.69 4.80
CA LEU A 303 16.05 -7.98 3.71
C LEU A 303 16.23 -8.94 2.52
N GLN A 304 15.64 -8.60 1.38
CA GLN A 304 15.82 -9.35 0.14
C GLN A 304 16.79 -8.59 -0.76
N VAL A 305 17.93 -9.21 -1.08
CA VAL A 305 18.93 -8.65 -1.99
C VAL A 305 18.88 -9.42 -3.30
N ILE A 306 18.55 -8.74 -4.39
CA ILE A 306 18.52 -9.32 -5.73
C ILE A 306 19.81 -8.96 -6.45
N ILE A 307 20.54 -9.98 -6.90
CA ILE A 307 21.84 -9.83 -7.54
C ILE A 307 21.65 -9.92 -9.04
N ASN A 308 21.72 -8.77 -9.71
CA ASN A 308 21.46 -8.66 -11.15
C ASN A 308 22.58 -9.25 -12.02
N LYS A 309 23.82 -9.32 -11.48
CA LYS A 309 24.98 -9.91 -12.14
C LYS A 309 25.64 -10.91 -11.18
N PRO A 310 25.35 -12.22 -11.28
CA PRO A 310 25.94 -13.22 -10.39
C PRO A 310 27.44 -13.41 -10.69
N PRO A 311 28.25 -13.80 -9.69
CA PRO A 311 29.67 -14.03 -9.86
C PRO A 311 29.94 -15.32 -10.65
N ASN A 312 31.05 -15.37 -11.38
CA ASN A 312 31.60 -16.63 -11.85
C ASN A 312 32.36 -17.32 -10.71
N ILE A 313 31.79 -18.40 -10.15
CA ILE A 313 32.41 -19.12 -9.01
C ILE A 313 33.73 -19.82 -9.33
N SER A 314 34.03 -20.02 -10.62
CA SER A 314 35.31 -20.58 -11.05
C SER A 314 36.43 -19.55 -11.05
N ASP A 315 36.09 -18.25 -11.04
CA ASP A 315 37.05 -17.18 -10.80
C ASP A 315 37.14 -16.86 -9.30
N SER A 316 38.31 -17.11 -8.73
CA SER A 316 38.59 -16.82 -7.32
C SER A 316 38.41 -15.35 -6.94
N ALA A 317 38.63 -14.40 -7.85
CA ALA A 317 38.48 -12.97 -7.56
C ALA A 317 36.99 -12.60 -7.41
N GLU A 318 36.17 -12.97 -8.39
CA GLU A 318 34.72 -12.73 -8.34
C GLU A 318 34.02 -13.48 -7.20
N HIS A 319 34.45 -14.72 -6.93
CA HIS A 319 33.94 -15.51 -5.80
C HIS A 319 34.24 -14.85 -4.45
N ASN A 320 35.49 -14.40 -4.24
CA ASN A 320 35.88 -13.75 -3.00
C ASN A 320 35.14 -12.41 -2.80
N GLU A 321 35.00 -11.60 -3.86
CA GLU A 321 34.28 -10.33 -3.81
C GLU A 321 32.81 -10.51 -3.42
N PHE A 322 32.16 -11.55 -3.96
CA PHE A 322 30.78 -11.90 -3.61
C PHE A 322 30.63 -12.27 -2.13
N TYR A 323 31.52 -13.10 -1.58
CA TYR A 323 31.47 -13.48 -0.17
C TYR A 323 31.96 -12.36 0.76
N ASP A 324 32.81 -11.44 0.30
CA ASP A 324 33.14 -10.20 1.02
C ASP A 324 31.91 -9.30 1.14
N MET A 325 31.12 -9.15 0.06
CA MET A 325 29.84 -8.45 0.11
C MET A 325 28.88 -9.08 1.12
N ILE A 326 28.69 -10.42 1.10
CA ILE A 326 27.83 -11.10 2.07
C ILE A 326 28.34 -10.87 3.51
N ARG A 327 29.64 -11.03 3.76
CA ARG A 327 30.23 -10.78 5.08
C ARG A 327 30.04 -9.35 5.54
N SER A 328 30.11 -8.38 4.63
CA SER A 328 29.86 -6.97 4.95
C SER A 328 28.41 -6.74 5.38
N LEU A 329 27.44 -7.39 4.72
CA LEU A 329 26.02 -7.34 5.10
C LEU A 329 25.77 -8.03 6.45
N GLU A 330 26.45 -9.14 6.70
CA GLU A 330 26.39 -9.86 7.97
C GLU A 330 27.09 -9.12 9.11
N ALA A 331 28.05 -8.24 8.83
CA ALA A 331 28.75 -7.44 9.84
C ALA A 331 27.98 -6.17 10.25
N VAL A 332 26.88 -5.83 9.57
CA VAL A 332 26.05 -4.65 9.90
C VAL A 332 25.57 -4.75 11.36
N PRO A 333 25.63 -3.67 12.16
CA PRO A 333 25.15 -3.68 13.54
C PRO A 333 23.70 -4.16 13.65
N ASN A 334 23.42 -5.04 14.61
CA ASN A 334 22.11 -5.69 14.83
C ASN A 334 21.67 -6.66 13.71
N SER A 335 22.58 -7.11 12.84
CA SER A 335 22.30 -8.27 11.99
C SER A 335 22.26 -9.56 12.84
N TYR A 336 21.60 -10.59 12.32
CA TYR A 336 21.60 -11.93 12.91
C TYR A 336 22.81 -12.79 12.48
N GLY A 337 23.75 -12.20 11.72
CA GLY A 337 24.92 -12.88 11.17
C GLY A 337 24.62 -14.04 10.23
N SER A 338 25.64 -14.83 9.93
CA SER A 338 25.59 -15.91 8.92
C SER A 338 24.60 -17.03 9.20
N ASN A 339 24.17 -17.21 10.45
CA ASN A 339 23.26 -18.30 10.83
C ASN A 339 21.83 -18.08 10.36
N ARG A 340 21.46 -16.84 9.98
CA ARG A 340 20.13 -16.50 9.47
C ARG A 340 20.15 -15.97 8.03
N THR A 341 21.33 -15.90 7.43
CA THR A 341 21.51 -15.59 6.01
C THR A 341 21.17 -16.83 5.18
N MET A 342 20.21 -16.71 4.26
CA MET A 342 19.86 -17.79 3.32
C MET A 342 20.45 -17.48 1.95
N VAL A 343 21.46 -18.25 1.54
CA VAL A 343 22.11 -18.14 0.23
C VAL A 343 22.24 -19.53 -0.38
N PHE A 344 21.61 -19.73 -1.54
CA PHE A 344 21.64 -21.01 -2.26
C PHE A 344 23.05 -21.42 -2.68
N LEU A 345 23.89 -20.46 -3.06
CA LEU A 345 25.22 -20.73 -3.59
C LEU A 345 26.08 -21.52 -2.60
N LYS A 346 25.95 -21.21 -1.31
CA LYS A 346 26.66 -21.91 -0.23
C LYS A 346 26.30 -23.40 -0.16
N GLN A 347 25.00 -23.73 -0.29
CA GLN A 347 24.53 -25.11 -0.25
C GLN A 347 24.91 -25.88 -1.52
N TYR A 348 24.91 -25.19 -2.66
CA TYR A 348 25.40 -25.73 -3.91
C TYR A 348 26.90 -26.07 -3.84
N GLU A 349 27.74 -25.15 -3.37
CA GLU A 349 29.19 -25.38 -3.20
C GLU A 349 29.50 -26.53 -2.23
N ASP A 350 28.71 -26.68 -1.15
CA ASP A 350 28.82 -27.81 -0.23
C ASP A 350 28.48 -29.15 -0.90
N PHE A 351 27.48 -29.17 -1.79
CA PHE A 351 27.14 -30.34 -2.60
C PHE A 351 28.25 -30.65 -3.61
N ASP A 352 28.72 -29.63 -4.34
CA ASP A 352 29.78 -29.74 -5.34
C ASP A 352 31.07 -30.32 -4.74
N ARG A 353 31.47 -29.82 -3.56
CA ARG A 353 32.63 -30.32 -2.80
C ARG A 353 32.46 -31.79 -2.40
N LYS A 354 31.27 -32.20 -1.95
CA LYS A 354 30.99 -33.60 -1.60
C LYS A 354 31.03 -34.50 -2.82
N MET A 355 30.48 -34.04 -3.95
CA MET A 355 30.49 -34.77 -5.21
C MET A 355 31.92 -34.94 -5.72
N TYR A 356 32.71 -33.88 -5.73
CA TYR A 356 34.13 -33.94 -6.08
C TYR A 356 34.90 -34.91 -5.17
N SER A 357 34.71 -34.83 -3.84
CA SER A 357 35.36 -35.76 -2.91
C SER A 357 34.98 -37.22 -3.17
N PHE A 358 33.73 -37.49 -3.52
CA PHE A 358 33.27 -38.84 -3.86
C PHE A 358 33.90 -39.34 -5.16
N LEU A 359 33.92 -38.53 -6.21
CA LEU A 359 34.54 -38.88 -7.50
C LEU A 359 36.06 -39.04 -7.39
N HIS A 360 36.72 -38.26 -6.53
CA HIS A 360 38.14 -38.39 -6.22
C HIS A 360 38.45 -39.72 -5.52
N ILE A 361 37.62 -40.15 -4.56
CA ILE A 361 37.75 -41.48 -3.92
C ILE A 361 37.59 -42.61 -4.95
N LEU A 362 36.72 -42.45 -5.94
CA LEU A 362 36.52 -43.42 -7.03
C LEU A 362 37.62 -43.38 -8.11
N GLY A 363 38.61 -42.49 -8.00
CA GLY A 363 39.68 -42.35 -9.00
C GLY A 363 39.20 -41.76 -10.33
N MET A 364 38.05 -41.06 -10.34
CA MET A 364 37.44 -40.50 -11.55
C MET A 364 37.85 -39.04 -11.81
N THR A 365 38.67 -38.43 -10.95
CA THR A 365 39.15 -37.05 -11.10
C THR A 365 40.67 -37.00 -11.06
N ASN A 366 41.28 -36.37 -12.06
CA ASN A 366 42.74 -36.18 -12.15
C ASN A 366 43.22 -34.83 -11.58
N GLN A 367 42.32 -34.01 -11.04
CA GLN A 367 42.66 -32.71 -10.45
C GLN A 367 43.14 -32.89 -9.01
N GLU A 368 44.27 -32.26 -8.66
CA GLU A 368 44.88 -32.30 -7.32
C GLU A 368 44.14 -31.43 -6.28
N SER A 369 43.34 -30.45 -6.73
CA SER A 369 42.63 -29.51 -5.86
C SER A 369 41.22 -29.19 -6.36
N PHE A 370 40.28 -29.07 -5.42
CA PHE A 370 38.90 -28.67 -5.70
C PHE A 370 38.80 -27.19 -6.12
N THR A 371 38.18 -26.94 -7.27
CA THR A 371 37.79 -25.61 -7.74
C THR A 371 36.28 -25.56 -7.93
N PRO A 372 35.54 -24.62 -7.29
CA PRO A 372 34.10 -24.51 -7.48
C PRO A 372 33.73 -24.29 -8.95
N SER A 373 32.77 -25.05 -9.46
CA SER A 373 32.25 -24.92 -10.82
C SER A 373 30.74 -25.10 -10.83
N TYR A 374 30.08 -24.59 -11.87
CA TYR A 374 28.65 -24.82 -12.10
C TYR A 374 28.35 -26.16 -12.81
N ASP A 375 29.36 -26.99 -13.09
CA ASP A 375 29.20 -28.23 -13.88
C ASP A 375 28.26 -29.25 -13.20
N ASN A 376 28.29 -29.34 -11.86
CA ASN A 376 27.42 -30.24 -11.09
C ASN A 376 26.05 -29.64 -10.77
N LEU A 377 25.74 -28.44 -11.29
CA LEU A 377 24.48 -27.73 -11.03
C LEU A 377 23.25 -28.50 -11.54
N PRO A 378 23.26 -29.12 -12.74
CA PRO A 378 22.15 -29.95 -13.19
C PRO A 378 21.86 -31.11 -12.22
N THR A 379 22.90 -31.81 -11.77
CA THR A 379 22.77 -32.93 -10.83
C THR A 379 22.27 -32.47 -9.46
N PHE A 380 22.68 -31.27 -9.03
CA PHE A 380 22.15 -30.66 -7.81
C PHE A 380 20.66 -30.32 -7.92
N LEU A 381 20.25 -29.76 -9.06
CA LEU A 381 18.85 -29.42 -9.32
C LEU A 381 17.98 -30.69 -9.43
N ASP A 382 18.48 -31.75 -10.06
CA ASP A 382 17.84 -33.07 -10.06
C ASP A 382 17.68 -33.62 -8.64
N HIS A 383 18.69 -33.44 -7.79
CA HIS A 383 18.68 -33.89 -6.39
C HIS A 383 17.60 -33.20 -5.55
N ILE A 384 17.30 -31.93 -5.84
CA ILE A 384 16.21 -31.19 -5.20
C ILE A 384 14.87 -31.30 -5.95
N HIS A 385 14.74 -32.32 -6.81
CA HIS A 385 13.54 -32.64 -7.60
C HIS A 385 13.14 -31.59 -8.64
N ASN A 386 14.11 -30.92 -9.28
CA ASN A 386 13.90 -29.96 -10.38
C ASN A 386 12.68 -29.08 -10.17
N PRO A 387 12.73 -28.15 -9.20
CA PRO A 387 11.61 -27.26 -8.95
C PRO A 387 11.16 -26.59 -10.25
N PRO A 388 9.85 -26.62 -10.58
CA PRO A 388 9.33 -26.24 -11.90
C PRO A 388 9.55 -24.77 -12.28
N PHE A 389 10.03 -23.95 -11.34
CA PHE A 389 10.32 -22.53 -11.49
C PHE A 389 11.79 -22.21 -11.79
N ILE A 390 12.71 -23.16 -11.66
CA ILE A 390 14.13 -22.99 -12.04
C ILE A 390 14.29 -23.51 -13.47
N LYS A 391 14.57 -22.61 -14.42
CA LYS A 391 14.88 -22.99 -15.81
C LYS A 391 16.35 -22.75 -16.08
N MET A 392 17.08 -23.80 -16.43
CA MET A 392 18.44 -23.70 -16.95
C MET A 392 18.40 -23.53 -18.46
N ARG A 393 19.14 -22.54 -18.97
CA ARG A 393 19.54 -22.51 -20.38
C ARG A 393 21.04 -22.77 -20.44
N ILE A 394 21.42 -23.87 -21.09
CA ILE A 394 22.80 -24.18 -21.44
C ILE A 394 23.01 -23.56 -22.83
N ASP A 395 23.50 -22.33 -22.90
CA ASP A 395 24.04 -21.79 -24.14
C ASP A 395 25.51 -22.24 -24.23
N GLU A 396 26.01 -22.57 -25.43
CA GLU A 396 27.34 -23.19 -25.70
C GLU A 396 28.57 -22.41 -25.14
N LYS A 397 28.35 -21.29 -24.43
CA LYS A 397 29.39 -20.47 -23.79
C LYS A 397 29.11 -20.04 -22.35
N LEU A 398 27.92 -20.26 -21.77
CA LEU A 398 27.55 -19.83 -20.40
C LEU A 398 26.31 -20.59 -19.88
N VAL A 399 26.37 -21.11 -18.66
CA VAL A 399 25.19 -21.65 -17.95
C VAL A 399 24.46 -20.48 -17.29
N THR A 400 23.26 -20.16 -17.78
CA THR A 400 22.43 -19.09 -17.21
C THR A 400 21.27 -19.70 -16.42
N LEU A 401 21.25 -19.46 -15.10
CA LEU A 401 20.13 -19.76 -14.23
C LEU A 401 19.07 -18.66 -14.41
N PHE A 402 17.94 -18.97 -15.04
CA PHE A 402 16.78 -18.09 -15.03
C PHE A 402 15.87 -18.49 -13.87
N ASN A 403 15.76 -17.62 -12.86
CA ASN A 403 14.48 -17.47 -12.18
C ASN A 403 13.59 -16.67 -13.13
N ARG A 404 12.33 -17.07 -13.36
CA ARG A 404 11.46 -16.35 -14.30
C ARG A 404 11.10 -14.98 -13.70
N HIS A 405 11.94 -13.99 -13.95
CA HIS A 405 11.64 -12.57 -13.91
C HIS A 405 12.08 -11.97 -15.24
N ASN A 406 11.28 -12.21 -16.28
CA ASN A 406 11.15 -11.21 -17.33
C ASN A 406 10.30 -10.07 -16.73
N ILE A 407 10.95 -9.20 -15.96
CA ILE A 407 10.51 -7.82 -15.79
C ILE A 407 11.72 -6.99 -16.18
N ILE A 408 11.87 -6.74 -17.48
CA ILE A 408 12.36 -5.53 -18.13
C ILE A 408 12.25 -5.85 -19.63
N GLN A 409 11.08 -5.57 -20.21
CA GLN A 409 10.88 -5.15 -21.59
C GLN A 409 9.38 -4.87 -21.78
N GLY A 410 9.04 -3.61 -22.04
CA GLY A 410 7.69 -3.21 -22.43
C GLY A 410 7.02 -2.13 -21.56
N TYR A 411 7.72 -1.03 -21.28
CA TYR A 411 7.08 0.28 -21.30
C TYR A 411 7.77 1.04 -22.44
N ASP A 412 7.12 1.01 -23.60
CA ASP A 412 7.17 2.12 -24.57
C ASP A 412 5.95 3.02 -24.29
#